data_AF-M1V4S5-F1
#
_entry.id   AF-M1V4S5-F1
#
_cell.length_a   1.000
_cell.length_b   1.000
_cell.length_c   1.000
_cell.angle_alpha   90.00
_cell.angle_beta   90.00
_cell.angle_gamma   90.00
#
_symmetry.space_group_name_H-M   'P 1'
#
loop_
_entity.id
_entity.type
_entity.pdbx_description
1 polymer ?
#
loop_
_entity_poly.entity_id
_entity_poly.type
_entity_poly.pdbx_seq_one_letter_code
_entity_poly.pdbx_strand_id
1 'polypeptide(L)'
;MFVTIGIGTTTFREQKLDVHRALKASQPAWNVANVRFRVACAPFRKTSSTTRSRRAGTAALHARLNLTERIPVAVLGATGSVGQRFVQLLEGHPWFEVVALGASSRSAGHKYGEQVSWKQATPIPADMADIEISECDPNEAAYRDVRIVFSGLDNQIAGEIETRFAQAGKAVFSNAKNHRMDPDVPILIPPVNASHIEAVRTQAVYRQSGGFIVTNANCSTTAMTIGLAPIWKSPELGIETIVVSTMQAISGAGYPGLSGMDILDNVVPYIGAEEGKMETESLKIYGEYQPTRGFVPAEINVSAMCNRVHVLDGHTEAVSIKVRNRGNRSKEELAQMVIRAIQEYPSTSRDVFGLPSGPERDVVYNQAPDRPQPRLDRNLGRGFTVTVGRVRPCNVLDVKLALCGHNTIVGAAGGSILNAELAVVKKLIASVGVGATEHGAAVRR
;
A
#
# COMPACT_ATOMS: atom_id res chain seq x y z
N MET A 1 15.51 -57.08 36.90
CA MET A 1 16.17 -56.18 37.88
C MET A 1 15.14 -55.13 38.25
N PHE A 2 14.36 -55.41 39.28
CA PHE A 2 13.38 -54.48 39.86
C PHE A 2 14.03 -53.93 41.14
N VAL A 3 14.05 -52.60 41.29
CA VAL A 3 14.42 -51.95 42.55
C VAL A 3 13.27 -51.06 42.98
N THR A 4 12.60 -51.52 44.02
CA THR A 4 11.62 -50.81 44.85
C THR A 4 12.39 -50.05 45.93
N ILE A 5 12.09 -48.77 46.17
CA ILE A 5 12.49 -48.09 47.42
C ILE A 5 11.31 -47.24 47.95
N GLY A 6 10.66 -47.79 48.99
CA GLY A 6 10.46 -47.18 50.30
C GLY A 6 9.82 -45.80 50.43
N ILE A 7 8.57 -45.80 50.89
CA ILE A 7 7.84 -44.65 51.43
C ILE A 7 8.33 -44.39 52.86
N GLY A 8 8.75 -43.16 53.15
CA GLY A 8 9.04 -42.67 54.50
C GLY A 8 8.23 -41.41 54.78
N THR A 9 7.31 -41.50 55.74
CA THR A 9 6.47 -40.40 56.23
C THR A 9 7.28 -39.45 57.12
N THR A 10 7.20 -38.14 56.86
CA THR A 10 7.58 -37.14 57.87
C THR A 10 6.61 -35.96 57.78
N THR A 11 5.98 -35.71 58.91
CA THR A 11 4.98 -34.70 59.22
C THR A 11 5.53 -33.28 59.07
N PHE A 12 4.93 -32.48 58.18
CA PHE A 12 5.17 -31.03 58.16
C PHE A 12 4.17 -30.34 59.09
N ARG A 13 4.71 -29.75 60.17
CA ARG A 13 4.03 -28.80 61.05
C ARG A 13 3.78 -27.50 60.27
N GLU A 14 2.54 -27.03 60.27
CA GLU A 14 2.19 -25.67 59.87
C GLU A 14 2.92 -24.65 60.76
N GLN A 15 3.80 -23.85 60.18
CA GLN A 15 4.21 -22.57 60.75
C GLN A 15 3.71 -21.46 59.83
N LYS A 16 2.66 -20.77 60.30
CA LYS A 16 2.22 -19.48 59.76
C LYS A 16 3.38 -18.49 59.91
N LEU A 17 3.94 -18.06 58.78
CA LEU A 17 4.91 -16.95 58.74
C LEU A 17 4.19 -15.70 58.22
N ASP A 18 4.15 -14.73 59.12
CA ASP A 18 3.45 -13.46 59.06
C ASP A 18 4.12 -12.51 58.04
N VAL A 19 3.46 -12.28 56.91
CA VAL A 19 3.96 -11.52 55.75
C VAL A 19 4.09 -10.00 56.04
N HIS A 20 3.77 -9.55 57.25
CA HIS A 20 3.79 -8.14 57.63
C HIS A 20 5.12 -7.60 58.19
N ARG A 21 6.18 -8.42 58.27
CA ARG A 21 7.49 -7.98 58.81
C ARG A 21 8.67 -7.93 57.83
N ALA A 22 8.50 -8.34 56.57
CA ALA A 22 9.59 -8.37 55.57
C ALA A 22 9.62 -7.17 54.59
N LEU A 23 8.77 -6.15 54.78
CA LEU A 23 8.69 -4.96 53.90
C LEU A 23 9.16 -3.65 54.57
N LYS A 24 9.94 -3.73 55.66
CA LYS A 24 10.39 -2.54 56.43
C LYS A 24 11.90 -2.33 56.53
N ALA A 25 12.69 -2.92 55.65
CA ALA A 25 14.14 -2.70 55.63
C ALA A 25 14.70 -2.60 54.20
N SER A 26 14.35 -1.53 53.49
CA SER A 26 15.17 -0.90 52.43
C SER A 26 14.35 0.16 51.67
N GLN A 27 14.36 1.39 52.16
CA GLN A 27 14.00 2.56 51.35
C GLN A 27 15.07 3.63 51.56
N PRO A 28 15.74 4.13 50.51
CA PRO A 28 16.52 5.35 50.61
C PRO A 28 15.59 6.57 50.58
N ALA A 29 15.77 7.46 51.55
CA ALA A 29 15.04 8.71 51.69
C ALA A 29 15.35 9.67 50.54
N TRP A 30 14.32 10.09 49.82
CA TRP A 30 14.37 11.27 48.93
C TRP A 30 13.57 12.40 49.58
N ASN A 31 14.28 13.40 50.08
CA ASN A 31 13.71 14.66 50.55
C ASN A 31 13.11 15.42 49.36
N VAL A 32 11.78 15.59 49.35
CA VAL A 32 11.10 16.47 48.39
C VAL A 32 11.09 17.88 48.97
N ALA A 33 12.13 18.65 48.67
CA ALA A 33 12.09 20.10 48.82
C ALA A 33 11.26 20.70 47.67
N ASN A 34 10.35 21.60 48.03
CA ASN A 34 9.46 22.34 47.13
C ASN A 34 10.23 23.05 46.00
N VAL A 35 10.26 22.46 44.81
CA VAL A 35 10.64 23.15 43.56
C VAL A 35 9.35 23.52 42.83
N ARG A 36 8.94 24.79 42.96
CA ARG A 36 7.88 25.37 42.12
C ARG A 36 8.41 25.54 40.70
N PHE A 37 8.06 24.64 39.79
CA PHE A 37 8.19 24.88 38.36
C PHE A 37 7.13 25.89 37.91
N ARG A 38 7.54 27.15 37.68
CA ARG A 38 6.77 28.08 36.85
C ARG A 38 6.93 27.66 35.40
N VAL A 39 5.95 26.95 34.86
CA VAL A 39 5.80 26.79 33.41
C VAL A 39 5.30 28.13 32.87
N ALA A 40 6.20 28.90 32.27
CA ALA A 40 5.82 30.05 31.46
C ALA A 40 5.19 29.52 30.16
N CYS A 41 3.87 29.57 30.04
CA CYS A 41 3.18 29.43 28.77
C CYS A 41 3.57 30.61 27.87
N ALA A 42 4.48 30.37 26.93
CA ALA A 42 4.66 31.25 25.78
C ALA A 42 3.48 31.05 24.82
N PRO A 43 2.85 32.11 24.29
CA PRO A 43 1.75 31.98 23.36
C PRO A 43 2.22 31.36 22.05
N PHE A 44 1.50 30.33 21.61
CA PHE A 44 1.69 29.64 20.34
C PHE A 44 1.46 30.63 19.17
N ARG A 45 2.53 31.24 18.65
CA ARG A 45 2.48 31.98 17.40
C ARG A 45 2.23 30.98 16.26
N LYS A 46 1.06 31.07 15.63
CA LYS A 46 0.76 30.42 14.35
C LYS A 46 1.84 30.82 13.33
N THR A 47 2.74 29.90 12.99
CA THR A 47 3.62 30.05 11.84
C THR A 47 2.79 29.82 10.57
N SER A 48 2.34 30.90 9.96
CA SER A 48 1.52 30.93 8.74
C SER A 48 2.28 30.65 7.44
N SER A 49 3.49 30.08 7.50
CA SER A 49 4.36 29.91 6.33
C SER A 49 4.20 28.54 5.63
N THR A 50 3.85 27.48 6.36
CA THR A 50 3.69 26.11 5.80
C THR A 50 2.36 25.90 5.09
N THR A 51 1.30 26.61 5.47
CA THR A 51 -0.02 26.55 4.80
C THR A 51 -0.02 27.31 3.47
N ARG A 52 0.78 28.38 3.35
CA ARG A 52 0.87 29.22 2.15
C ARG A 52 1.71 28.55 1.05
N SER A 53 2.78 27.86 1.43
CA SER A 53 3.57 27.00 0.54
C SER A 53 2.76 25.79 0.03
N ARG A 54 1.95 25.16 0.90
CA ARG A 54 1.05 24.04 0.52
C ARG A 54 -0.02 24.44 -0.50
N ARG A 55 -0.66 25.60 -0.35
CA ARG A 55 -1.63 26.12 -1.34
C ARG A 55 -0.97 26.50 -2.66
N ALA A 56 0.26 27.01 -2.64
CA ALA A 56 0.96 27.42 -3.85
C ALA A 56 1.41 26.22 -4.71
N GLY A 57 1.85 25.12 -4.09
CA GLY A 57 2.27 23.90 -4.81
C GLY A 57 1.10 23.13 -5.44
N THR A 58 -0.03 22.99 -4.75
CA THR A 58 -1.25 22.39 -5.31
C THR A 58 -1.93 23.30 -6.33
N ALA A 59 -1.96 24.62 -6.12
CA ALA A 59 -2.51 25.57 -7.09
C ALA A 59 -1.70 25.62 -8.40
N ALA A 60 -0.37 25.52 -8.34
CA ALA A 60 0.48 25.53 -9.55
C ALA A 60 0.32 24.27 -10.41
N LEU A 61 -0.01 23.11 -9.81
CA LEU A 61 -0.30 21.88 -10.55
C LEU A 61 -1.77 21.81 -11.02
N HIS A 62 -2.72 22.31 -10.22
CA HIS A 62 -4.12 22.51 -10.64
C HIS A 62 -4.21 23.41 -11.87
N ALA A 63 -3.40 24.48 -11.92
CA ALA A 63 -3.31 25.37 -13.08
C ALA A 63 -2.67 24.71 -14.32
N ARG A 64 -1.85 23.65 -14.15
CA ARG A 64 -1.25 22.89 -15.26
C ARG A 64 -2.16 21.80 -15.81
N LEU A 65 -3.08 21.28 -15.00
CA LEU A 65 -4.03 20.22 -15.38
C LEU A 65 -5.43 20.75 -15.71
N ASN A 66 -5.69 22.06 -15.54
CA ASN A 66 -7.00 22.71 -15.75
C ASN A 66 -8.16 21.99 -15.04
N LEU A 67 -7.92 21.40 -13.86
CA LEU A 67 -8.99 20.81 -13.06
C LEU A 67 -9.75 21.93 -12.36
N THR A 68 -10.88 22.35 -12.93
CA THR A 68 -11.80 23.34 -12.33
C THR A 68 -12.73 22.69 -11.31
N GLU A 69 -12.95 21.38 -11.40
CA GLU A 69 -13.83 20.58 -10.53
C GLU A 69 -13.16 19.23 -10.20
N ARG A 70 -13.61 18.58 -9.11
CA ARG A 70 -13.16 17.23 -8.75
C ARG A 70 -13.77 16.21 -9.73
N ILE A 71 -13.01 15.17 -10.06
CA ILE A 71 -13.43 14.10 -10.94
C ILE A 71 -14.36 13.15 -10.16
N PRO A 72 -15.59 12.89 -10.64
CA PRO A 72 -16.50 11.95 -10.00
C PRO A 72 -15.97 10.52 -10.08
N VAL A 73 -15.87 9.86 -8.94
CA VAL A 73 -15.36 8.49 -8.81
C VAL A 73 -16.37 7.59 -8.10
N ALA A 74 -16.26 6.29 -8.36
CA ALA A 74 -16.98 5.24 -7.64
C ALA A 74 -16.03 4.28 -6.94
N VAL A 75 -16.49 3.67 -5.85
CA VAL A 75 -15.79 2.58 -5.17
C VAL A 75 -16.64 1.32 -5.24
N LEU A 76 -16.16 0.27 -5.91
CA LEU A 76 -16.80 -1.05 -5.93
C LEU A 76 -16.25 -1.93 -4.81
N GLY A 77 -17.12 -2.75 -4.21
CA GLY A 77 -16.78 -3.50 -3.00
C GLY A 77 -16.61 -2.57 -1.79
N ALA A 78 -17.36 -1.46 -1.75
CA ALA A 78 -17.19 -0.37 -0.78
C ALA A 78 -17.30 -0.80 0.70
N THR A 79 -18.04 -1.88 0.99
CA THR A 79 -18.24 -2.40 2.34
C THR A 79 -17.11 -3.33 2.80
N GLY A 80 -16.30 -3.85 1.88
CA GLY A 80 -15.15 -4.71 2.16
C GLY A 80 -13.94 -3.94 2.69
N SER A 81 -12.92 -4.64 3.20
CA SER A 81 -11.77 -3.99 3.85
C SER A 81 -10.99 -3.03 2.95
N VAL A 82 -10.83 -3.35 1.66
CA VAL A 82 -10.16 -2.47 0.69
C VAL A 82 -11.07 -1.31 0.30
N GLY A 83 -12.37 -1.56 0.08
CA GLY A 83 -13.36 -0.53 -0.20
C GLY A 83 -13.47 0.53 0.90
N GLN A 84 -13.50 0.08 2.16
CA GLN A 84 -13.45 0.99 3.32
C GLN A 84 -12.18 1.85 3.32
N ARG A 85 -11.05 1.30 2.88
CA ARG A 85 -9.79 2.05 2.79
C ARG A 85 -9.83 3.07 1.64
N PHE A 86 -10.48 2.77 0.52
CA PHE A 86 -10.74 3.77 -0.52
C PHE A 86 -11.59 4.92 0.02
N VAL A 87 -12.72 4.62 0.67
CA VAL A 87 -13.59 5.61 1.31
C VAL A 87 -12.80 6.50 2.27
N GLN A 88 -11.97 5.90 3.14
CA GLN A 88 -11.12 6.65 4.07
C GLN A 88 -10.09 7.54 3.35
N LEU A 89 -9.41 7.04 2.32
CA LEU A 89 -8.33 7.78 1.65
C LEU A 89 -8.84 8.84 0.66
N LEU A 90 -10.06 8.68 0.16
CA LEU A 90 -10.69 9.63 -0.76
C LEU A 90 -11.42 10.77 -0.04
N GLU A 91 -11.57 10.71 1.29
CA GLU A 91 -12.10 11.79 2.11
C GLU A 91 -11.28 13.08 1.88
N GLY A 92 -11.93 14.10 1.31
CA GLY A 92 -11.28 15.40 1.02
C GLY A 92 -10.17 15.35 -0.04
N HIS A 93 -10.13 14.31 -0.89
CA HIS A 93 -9.13 14.21 -1.95
C HIS A 93 -9.19 15.41 -2.91
N PRO A 94 -8.05 16.00 -3.30
CA PRO A 94 -8.05 17.25 -4.08
C PRO A 94 -8.56 17.08 -5.51
N TRP A 95 -8.46 15.88 -6.08
CA TRP A 95 -8.85 15.61 -7.48
C TRP A 95 -10.07 14.71 -7.63
N PHE A 96 -10.44 13.97 -6.59
CA PHE A 96 -11.42 12.88 -6.71
C PHE A 96 -12.54 13.13 -5.72
N GLU A 97 -13.76 12.85 -6.16
CA GLU A 97 -14.96 12.98 -5.34
C GLU A 97 -15.78 11.71 -5.46
N VAL A 98 -16.02 11.05 -4.33
CA VAL A 98 -16.80 9.81 -4.29
C VAL A 98 -18.26 10.17 -4.46
N VAL A 99 -18.85 9.78 -5.60
CA VAL A 99 -20.26 10.05 -5.92
C VAL A 99 -21.12 8.78 -5.92
N ALA A 100 -20.49 7.60 -5.94
CA ALA A 100 -21.19 6.32 -5.94
C ALA A 100 -20.40 5.25 -5.17
N LEU A 101 -21.14 4.41 -4.45
CA LEU A 101 -20.60 3.27 -3.71
C LEU A 101 -21.31 2.00 -4.17
N GLY A 102 -20.53 1.06 -4.71
CA GLY A 102 -21.01 -0.22 -5.20
C GLY A 102 -20.73 -1.36 -4.21
N ALA A 103 -21.71 -2.20 -3.95
CA ALA A 103 -21.51 -3.44 -3.19
C ALA A 103 -22.44 -4.57 -3.70
N SER A 104 -22.58 -5.63 -2.91
CA SER A 104 -23.49 -6.75 -3.22
C SER A 104 -24.95 -6.30 -3.28
N SER A 105 -25.79 -7.04 -4.01
CA SER A 105 -27.25 -6.85 -4.06
C SER A 105 -27.91 -6.77 -2.68
N ARG A 106 -27.42 -7.54 -1.70
CA ARG A 106 -27.87 -7.46 -0.29
C ARG A 106 -27.69 -6.09 0.33
N SER A 107 -26.67 -5.33 -0.08
CA SER A 107 -26.36 -4.01 0.47
C SER A 107 -27.00 -2.87 -0.34
N ALA A 108 -27.39 -3.14 -1.59
CA ALA A 108 -27.96 -2.14 -2.48
C ALA A 108 -29.29 -1.60 -1.95
N GLY A 109 -29.56 -0.30 -2.20
CA GLY A 109 -30.76 0.40 -1.71
C GLY A 109 -30.70 0.86 -0.25
N HIS A 110 -29.61 0.59 0.47
CA HIS A 110 -29.39 1.07 1.83
C HIS A 110 -28.30 2.14 1.87
N LYS A 111 -28.34 2.99 2.89
CA LYS A 111 -27.26 3.95 3.15
C LYS A 111 -25.98 3.25 3.57
N TYR A 112 -24.84 3.74 3.08
CA TYR A 112 -23.54 3.16 3.35
C TYR A 112 -23.22 3.02 4.84
N GLY A 113 -23.46 4.08 5.62
CA GLY A 113 -23.19 4.12 7.06
C GLY A 113 -24.02 3.12 7.88
N GLU A 114 -25.17 2.69 7.36
CA GLU A 114 -26.05 1.72 8.02
C GLU A 114 -25.65 0.27 7.72
N GLN A 115 -25.06 0.02 6.55
CA GLN A 115 -24.69 -1.33 6.11
C GLN A 115 -23.24 -1.71 6.39
N VAL A 116 -22.32 -0.74 6.42
CA VAL A 116 -20.90 -1.04 6.52
C VAL A 116 -20.51 -1.45 7.95
N SER A 117 -19.89 -2.63 8.09
CA SER A 117 -19.17 -2.96 9.31
C SER A 117 -17.82 -2.25 9.31
N TRP A 118 -17.82 -0.96 9.65
CA TRP A 118 -16.64 -0.11 9.56
C TRP A 118 -15.54 -0.55 10.54
N LYS A 119 -14.36 -0.88 10.01
CA LYS A 119 -13.19 -1.36 10.79
C LYS A 119 -11.99 -0.42 10.71
N GLN A 120 -12.14 0.77 10.15
CA GLN A 120 -11.05 1.75 10.12
C GLN A 120 -10.95 2.48 11.46
N ALA A 121 -9.75 2.98 11.77
CA ALA A 121 -9.47 3.69 13.02
C ALA A 121 -10.04 5.14 13.05
N THR A 122 -10.48 5.67 11.92
CA THR A 122 -11.17 6.96 11.81
C THR A 122 -12.68 6.75 11.70
N PRO A 123 -13.53 7.75 11.98
CA PRO A 123 -14.96 7.67 11.66
C PRO A 123 -15.21 7.43 10.16
N ILE A 124 -16.43 7.02 9.83
CA ILE A 124 -16.92 7.01 8.44
C ILE A 124 -16.98 8.49 7.97
N PRO A 125 -16.45 8.83 6.79
CA PRO A 125 -16.60 10.17 6.22
C PRO A 125 -18.07 10.56 6.11
N ALA A 126 -18.43 11.73 6.66
CA ALA A 126 -19.82 12.14 6.80
C ALA A 126 -20.53 12.32 5.45
N ASP A 127 -19.81 12.81 4.44
CA ASP A 127 -20.29 12.99 3.06
C ASP A 127 -20.54 11.67 2.33
N MET A 128 -19.93 10.57 2.78
CA MET A 128 -20.08 9.25 2.17
C MET A 128 -21.01 8.32 2.95
N ALA A 129 -21.28 8.61 4.23
CA ALA A 129 -22.13 7.79 5.09
C ALA A 129 -23.59 7.72 4.58
N ASP A 130 -24.09 8.81 4.02
CA ASP A 130 -25.46 8.93 3.52
C ASP A 130 -25.65 8.48 2.05
N ILE A 131 -24.57 8.12 1.35
CA ILE A 131 -24.65 7.62 -0.03
C ILE A 131 -25.41 6.30 -0.04
N GLU A 132 -26.45 6.20 -0.87
CA GLU A 132 -27.15 4.95 -1.13
C GLU A 132 -26.25 4.02 -1.94
N ILE A 133 -26.11 2.78 -1.46
CA ILE A 133 -25.31 1.76 -2.13
C ILE A 133 -26.06 1.29 -3.40
N SER A 134 -25.35 1.19 -4.52
CA SER A 134 -25.86 0.61 -5.76
C SER A 134 -25.27 -0.78 -6.01
N GLU A 135 -25.92 -1.57 -6.87
CA GLU A 135 -25.30 -2.79 -7.39
C GLU A 135 -24.05 -2.44 -8.22
N CYS A 136 -23.12 -3.38 -8.38
CA CYS A 136 -21.92 -3.16 -9.19
C CYS A 136 -22.21 -3.37 -10.69
N ASP A 137 -23.18 -2.63 -11.23
CA ASP A 137 -23.56 -2.65 -12.65
C ASP A 137 -23.35 -1.25 -13.27
N PRO A 138 -22.57 -1.10 -14.35
CA PRO A 138 -22.35 0.20 -14.99
C PRO A 138 -23.62 0.88 -15.53
N ASN A 139 -24.73 0.16 -15.69
CA ASN A 139 -26.01 0.70 -16.16
C ASN A 139 -26.83 1.38 -15.06
N GLU A 140 -26.47 1.20 -13.78
CA GLU A 140 -27.12 1.88 -12.66
C GLU A 140 -26.96 3.39 -12.76
N ALA A 141 -28.02 4.12 -12.41
CA ALA A 141 -28.07 5.58 -12.54
C ALA A 141 -26.94 6.27 -11.75
N ALA A 142 -26.52 5.67 -10.62
CA ALA A 142 -25.46 6.18 -9.77
C ALA A 142 -24.10 6.29 -10.49
N TYR A 143 -23.84 5.46 -11.51
CA TYR A 143 -22.55 5.46 -12.23
C TYR A 143 -22.56 6.27 -13.52
N ARG A 144 -23.68 6.93 -13.88
CA ARG A 144 -23.79 7.69 -15.13
C ARG A 144 -22.66 8.72 -15.26
N ASP A 145 -22.45 9.51 -14.23
CA ASP A 145 -21.52 10.66 -14.24
C ASP A 145 -20.11 10.28 -13.73
N VAL A 146 -19.94 9.04 -13.26
CA VAL A 146 -18.65 8.49 -12.80
C VAL A 146 -17.67 8.41 -13.96
N ARG A 147 -16.40 8.78 -13.73
CA ARG A 147 -15.30 8.65 -14.70
C ARG A 147 -14.29 7.58 -14.30
N ILE A 148 -14.05 7.47 -13.00
CA ILE A 148 -13.07 6.57 -12.42
C ILE A 148 -13.77 5.59 -11.50
N VAL A 149 -13.41 4.32 -11.59
CA VAL A 149 -13.92 3.25 -10.75
C VAL A 149 -12.74 2.63 -10.02
N PHE A 150 -12.75 2.71 -8.69
CA PHE A 150 -11.83 2.00 -7.83
C PHE A 150 -12.44 0.66 -7.44
N SER A 151 -11.82 -0.45 -7.86
CA SER A 151 -12.36 -1.79 -7.59
C SER A 151 -11.64 -2.45 -6.41
N GLY A 152 -12.37 -2.58 -5.30
CA GLY A 152 -12.03 -3.41 -4.14
C GLY A 152 -12.83 -4.71 -4.09
N LEU A 153 -13.27 -5.22 -5.24
CA LEU A 153 -14.08 -6.44 -5.36
C LEU A 153 -13.30 -7.70 -5.00
N ASP A 154 -14.05 -8.75 -4.63
CA ASP A 154 -13.48 -10.09 -4.49
C ASP A 154 -13.10 -10.67 -5.87
N ASN A 155 -12.01 -11.44 -5.88
CA ASN A 155 -11.46 -12.02 -7.12
C ASN A 155 -12.42 -12.95 -7.85
N GLN A 156 -13.44 -13.52 -7.19
CA GLN A 156 -14.41 -14.41 -7.82
C GLN A 156 -15.34 -13.68 -8.81
N ILE A 157 -15.63 -12.41 -8.55
CA ILE A 157 -16.60 -11.62 -9.35
C ILE A 157 -15.97 -10.43 -10.07
N ALA A 158 -14.75 -10.02 -9.66
CA ALA A 158 -14.10 -8.81 -10.15
C ALA A 158 -13.95 -8.76 -11.67
N GLY A 159 -13.48 -9.84 -12.31
CA GLY A 159 -13.09 -9.81 -13.72
C GLY A 159 -14.22 -9.40 -14.68
N GLU A 160 -15.40 -10.01 -14.54
CA GLU A 160 -16.54 -9.67 -15.41
C GLU A 160 -17.04 -8.25 -15.15
N ILE A 161 -17.18 -7.87 -13.89
CA ILE A 161 -17.67 -6.55 -13.49
C ILE A 161 -16.71 -5.45 -13.98
N GLU A 162 -15.41 -5.60 -13.73
CA GLU A 162 -14.38 -4.65 -14.15
C GLU A 162 -14.35 -4.48 -15.68
N THR A 163 -14.48 -5.58 -16.42
CA THR A 163 -14.58 -5.57 -17.88
C THR A 163 -15.80 -4.77 -18.35
N ARG A 164 -16.98 -4.98 -17.74
CA ARG A 164 -18.21 -4.25 -18.09
C ARG A 164 -18.08 -2.75 -17.82
N PHE A 165 -17.49 -2.35 -16.70
CA PHE A 165 -17.23 -0.93 -16.40
C PHE A 165 -16.26 -0.29 -17.40
N ALA A 166 -15.20 -1.00 -17.80
CA ALA A 166 -14.28 -0.50 -18.82
C ALA A 166 -14.97 -0.38 -20.19
N GLN A 167 -15.80 -1.35 -20.58
CA GLN A 167 -16.61 -1.29 -21.81
C GLN A 167 -17.62 -0.14 -21.79
N ALA A 168 -18.14 0.23 -20.63
CA ALA A 168 -18.99 1.41 -20.43
C ALA A 168 -18.21 2.75 -20.41
N GLY A 169 -16.93 2.75 -20.80
CA GLY A 169 -16.12 3.95 -20.95
C GLY A 169 -15.51 4.47 -19.65
N LYS A 170 -15.47 3.67 -18.58
CA LYS A 170 -14.92 4.07 -17.28
C LYS A 170 -13.45 3.65 -17.15
N ALA A 171 -12.65 4.45 -16.44
CA ALA A 171 -11.29 4.10 -16.06
C ALA A 171 -11.30 3.26 -14.77
N VAL A 172 -10.97 1.98 -14.88
CA VAL A 172 -11.03 1.01 -13.77
C VAL A 172 -9.64 0.82 -13.17
N PHE A 173 -9.50 1.11 -11.87
CA PHE A 173 -8.29 0.87 -11.09
C PHE A 173 -8.55 -0.25 -10.08
N SER A 174 -8.05 -1.44 -10.38
CA SER A 174 -8.40 -2.66 -9.66
C SER A 174 -7.33 -3.11 -8.68
N ASN A 175 -7.76 -3.58 -7.52
CA ASN A 175 -6.93 -4.33 -6.58
C ASN A 175 -7.10 -5.85 -6.70
N ALA A 176 -8.05 -6.33 -7.50
CA ALA A 176 -8.25 -7.74 -7.75
C ALA A 176 -7.11 -8.32 -8.60
N LYS A 177 -6.94 -9.65 -8.54
CA LYS A 177 -5.88 -10.35 -9.29
C LYS A 177 -6.22 -10.59 -10.76
N ASN A 178 -7.51 -10.50 -11.12
CA ASN A 178 -8.09 -11.08 -12.33
C ASN A 178 -7.39 -10.63 -13.61
N HIS A 179 -7.13 -9.33 -13.75
CA HIS A 179 -6.52 -8.75 -14.95
C HIS A 179 -5.02 -8.48 -14.84
N ARG A 180 -4.37 -8.83 -13.72
CA ARG A 180 -2.95 -8.46 -13.49
C ARG A 180 -2.02 -9.02 -14.55
N MET A 181 -2.28 -10.24 -15.01
CA MET A 181 -1.46 -10.94 -15.98
C MET A 181 -1.99 -10.85 -17.41
N ASP A 182 -3.04 -10.08 -17.66
CA ASP A 182 -3.53 -9.84 -19.02
C ASP A 182 -2.46 -9.12 -19.85
N PRO A 183 -2.34 -9.44 -21.15
CA PRO A 183 -1.21 -9.01 -21.98
C PRO A 183 -1.17 -7.50 -22.25
N ASP A 184 -2.29 -6.79 -22.11
CA ASP A 184 -2.43 -5.35 -22.37
C ASP A 184 -2.79 -4.54 -21.11
N VAL A 185 -2.97 -5.19 -19.96
CA VAL A 185 -3.27 -4.54 -18.68
C VAL A 185 -2.01 -4.35 -17.84
N PRO A 186 -1.64 -3.13 -17.43
CA PRO A 186 -0.47 -2.92 -16.58
C PRO A 186 -0.73 -3.32 -15.12
N ILE A 187 0.30 -3.88 -14.49
CA ILE A 187 0.44 -3.88 -13.03
C ILE A 187 1.24 -2.63 -12.68
N LEU A 188 0.56 -1.58 -12.23
CA LEU A 188 1.14 -0.26 -12.13
C LEU A 188 1.49 0.09 -10.68
N ILE A 189 2.75 0.47 -10.48
CA ILE A 189 3.30 0.99 -9.23
C ILE A 189 4.11 2.25 -9.62
N PRO A 190 3.54 3.47 -9.51
CA PRO A 190 4.15 4.68 -10.05
C PRO A 190 5.61 4.93 -9.64
N PRO A 191 6.03 4.68 -8.38
CA PRO A 191 7.44 4.83 -8.03
C PRO A 191 8.37 3.82 -8.71
N VAL A 192 7.87 2.69 -9.19
CA VAL A 192 8.66 1.63 -9.83
C VAL A 192 8.59 1.76 -11.36
N ASN A 193 7.40 1.65 -11.94
CA ASN A 193 7.20 1.39 -13.37
C ASN A 193 6.13 2.28 -14.02
N ALA A 194 6.09 3.57 -13.67
CA ALA A 194 5.12 4.52 -14.23
C ALA A 194 5.02 4.56 -15.77
N SER A 195 6.07 4.17 -16.51
CA SER A 195 6.04 4.07 -17.98
C SER A 195 5.06 3.02 -18.50
N HIS A 196 4.71 2.01 -17.70
CA HIS A 196 3.77 0.95 -18.10
C HIS A 196 2.35 1.48 -18.31
N ILE A 197 2.02 2.68 -17.83
CA ILE A 197 0.74 3.34 -18.08
C ILE A 197 0.46 3.52 -19.59
N GLU A 198 1.48 3.58 -20.45
CA GLU A 198 1.28 3.69 -21.90
C GLU A 198 0.58 2.46 -22.50
N ALA A 199 0.57 1.32 -21.79
CA ALA A 199 -0.17 0.13 -22.19
C ALA A 199 -1.68 0.39 -22.36
N VAL A 200 -2.24 1.33 -21.59
CA VAL A 200 -3.64 1.76 -21.69
C VAL A 200 -4.00 2.13 -23.14
N ARG A 201 -3.11 2.82 -23.87
CA ARG A 201 -3.39 3.25 -25.26
C ARG A 201 -3.50 2.08 -26.23
N THR A 202 -2.94 0.93 -25.88
CA THR A 202 -2.99 -0.27 -26.70
C THR A 202 -4.15 -1.20 -26.37
N GLN A 203 -4.79 -1.02 -25.22
CA GLN A 203 -5.98 -1.79 -24.84
C GLN A 203 -7.09 -1.61 -25.86
N ALA A 204 -7.73 -2.72 -26.25
CA ALA A 204 -8.83 -2.69 -27.20
C ALA A 204 -10.01 -1.85 -26.66
N VAL A 205 -10.32 -2.03 -25.38
CA VAL A 205 -11.42 -1.31 -24.70
C VAL A 205 -11.20 0.20 -24.70
N TYR A 206 -9.96 0.66 -24.51
CA TYR A 206 -9.64 2.09 -24.55
C TYR A 206 -9.94 2.72 -25.92
N ARG A 207 -9.62 2.02 -27.02
CA ARG A 207 -9.93 2.51 -28.37
C ARG A 207 -11.42 2.47 -28.71
N GLN A 208 -12.19 1.61 -28.06
CA GLN A 208 -13.61 1.38 -28.35
C GLN A 208 -14.53 2.28 -27.53
N SER A 209 -14.27 2.42 -26.23
CA SER A 209 -15.14 3.14 -25.28
C SER A 209 -14.47 4.33 -24.60
N GLY A 210 -13.13 4.46 -24.69
CA GLY A 210 -12.34 5.37 -23.85
C GLY A 210 -12.12 4.87 -22.42
N GLY A 211 -12.75 3.76 -22.01
CA GLY A 211 -12.53 3.11 -20.73
C GLY A 211 -11.35 2.13 -20.78
N PHE A 212 -10.79 1.80 -19.63
CA PHE A 212 -9.59 0.96 -19.56
C PHE A 212 -9.43 0.32 -18.18
N ILE A 213 -8.56 -0.67 -18.07
CA ILE A 213 -8.24 -1.32 -16.80
C ILE A 213 -6.75 -1.12 -16.48
N VAL A 214 -6.48 -0.72 -15.25
CA VAL A 214 -5.14 -0.71 -14.64
C VAL A 214 -5.24 -1.48 -13.33
N THR A 215 -4.27 -2.35 -13.06
CA THR A 215 -4.24 -3.10 -11.80
C THR A 215 -3.15 -2.57 -10.87
N ASN A 216 -3.42 -2.57 -9.57
CA ASN A 216 -2.37 -2.55 -8.57
C ASN A 216 -1.85 -3.98 -8.32
N ALA A 217 -0.62 -4.10 -7.84
CA ALA A 217 0.02 -5.39 -7.59
C ALA A 217 -0.54 -6.08 -6.33
N ASN A 218 -0.06 -7.29 -6.07
CA ASN A 218 -0.18 -7.92 -4.77
C ASN A 218 0.49 -7.04 -3.69
N CYS A 219 -0.07 -7.01 -2.48
CA CYS A 219 0.37 -6.09 -1.45
C CYS A 219 1.80 -6.36 -0.93
N SER A 220 2.23 -7.62 -0.88
CA SER A 220 3.63 -7.98 -0.58
C SER A 220 4.54 -7.65 -1.77
N THR A 221 4.15 -8.04 -2.99
CA THR A 221 4.91 -7.65 -4.19
C THR A 221 5.10 -6.14 -4.28
N THR A 222 4.09 -5.34 -3.90
CA THR A 222 4.17 -3.88 -3.87
C THR A 222 5.22 -3.39 -2.89
N ALA A 223 5.21 -3.90 -1.64
CA ALA A 223 6.18 -3.50 -0.64
C ALA A 223 7.61 -3.89 -1.06
N MET A 224 7.79 -5.10 -1.57
CA MET A 224 9.07 -5.58 -2.09
C MET A 224 9.59 -4.71 -3.24
N THR A 225 8.75 -4.47 -4.25
CA THR A 225 9.18 -3.79 -5.48
C THR A 225 9.48 -2.31 -5.25
N ILE A 226 8.71 -1.62 -4.39
CA ILE A 226 9.02 -0.24 -4.00
C ILE A 226 10.31 -0.20 -3.16
N GLY A 227 10.46 -1.09 -2.17
CA GLY A 227 11.63 -1.11 -1.29
C GLY A 227 12.94 -1.38 -2.02
N LEU A 228 12.90 -2.17 -3.09
CA LEU A 228 14.05 -2.54 -3.92
C LEU A 228 14.22 -1.67 -5.17
N ALA A 229 13.26 -0.78 -5.48
CA ALA A 229 13.32 0.12 -6.65
C ALA A 229 14.63 0.92 -6.77
N PRO A 230 15.24 1.45 -5.69
CA PRO A 230 16.51 2.18 -5.79
C PRO A 230 17.67 1.30 -6.28
N ILE A 231 17.64 0.03 -5.93
CA ILE A 231 18.68 -0.95 -6.28
C ILE A 231 18.46 -1.42 -7.73
N TRP A 232 17.20 -1.73 -8.07
CA TRP A 232 16.79 -2.10 -9.43
C TRP A 232 17.16 -1.04 -10.46
N LYS A 233 16.85 0.23 -10.17
CA LYS A 233 17.08 1.36 -11.10
C LYS A 233 18.53 1.86 -11.10
N SER A 234 19.36 1.42 -10.16
CA SER A 234 20.76 1.87 -10.08
C SER A 234 21.60 1.18 -11.15
N PRO A 235 22.27 1.93 -12.05
CA PRO A 235 23.15 1.33 -13.06
C PRO A 235 24.38 0.65 -12.45
N GLU A 236 24.78 1.04 -11.24
CA GLU A 236 25.93 0.47 -10.54
C GLU A 236 25.60 -0.81 -9.74
N LEU A 237 24.31 -1.09 -9.52
CA LEU A 237 23.83 -2.23 -8.74
C LEU A 237 23.01 -3.19 -9.61
N GLY A 238 21.73 -2.90 -9.84
CA GLY A 238 20.79 -3.85 -10.42
C GLY A 238 20.54 -5.08 -9.54
N ILE A 239 19.55 -5.89 -9.92
CA ILE A 239 19.19 -7.11 -9.21
C ILE A 239 19.21 -8.29 -10.17
N GLU A 240 19.78 -9.41 -9.75
CA GLU A 240 19.78 -10.67 -10.49
C GLU A 240 18.88 -11.71 -9.83
N THR A 241 18.91 -11.78 -8.49
CA THR A 241 18.14 -12.77 -7.72
C THR A 241 17.61 -12.14 -6.44
N ILE A 242 16.38 -12.51 -6.08
CA ILE A 242 15.69 -12.14 -4.85
C ILE A 242 15.25 -13.42 -4.14
N VAL A 243 15.61 -13.55 -2.87
CA VAL A 243 15.05 -14.55 -1.95
C VAL A 243 14.34 -13.78 -0.85
N VAL A 244 13.04 -14.00 -0.69
CA VAL A 244 12.19 -13.26 0.25
C VAL A 244 11.39 -14.18 1.14
N SER A 245 11.33 -13.86 2.43
CA SER A 245 10.40 -14.47 3.38
C SER A 245 9.53 -13.38 4.01
N THR A 246 8.21 -13.52 3.88
CA THR A 246 7.25 -12.49 4.32
C THR A 246 6.63 -12.86 5.66
N MET A 247 6.32 -11.83 6.45
CA MET A 247 5.52 -11.86 7.66
C MET A 247 4.37 -10.87 7.44
N GLN A 248 3.27 -11.40 6.91
CA GLN A 248 2.13 -10.61 6.46
C GLN A 248 1.12 -10.43 7.58
N ALA A 249 0.62 -9.19 7.69
CA ALA A 249 -0.48 -8.81 8.55
C ALA A 249 -1.81 -9.47 8.18
N ILE A 250 -2.71 -9.62 9.15
CA ILE A 250 -4.02 -10.27 9.00
C ILE A 250 -5.00 -9.48 8.13
N SER A 251 -4.89 -8.14 8.07
CA SER A 251 -5.76 -7.33 7.22
C SER A 251 -5.63 -7.63 5.72
N GLY A 252 -4.53 -8.27 5.31
CA GLY A 252 -4.34 -8.75 3.93
C GLY A 252 -5.31 -9.86 3.52
N ALA A 253 -5.96 -10.54 4.47
CA ALA A 253 -6.99 -11.53 4.19
C ALA A 253 -8.41 -10.92 4.13
N GLY A 254 -8.54 -9.60 4.29
CA GLY A 254 -9.82 -8.92 4.37
C GLY A 254 -10.54 -9.16 5.70
N TYR A 255 -11.86 -8.94 5.70
CA TYR A 255 -12.75 -9.16 6.82
C TYR A 255 -13.97 -9.95 6.32
N PRO A 256 -14.36 -11.08 6.97
CA PRO A 256 -13.93 -11.53 8.30
C PRO A 256 -12.51 -12.13 8.39
N GLY A 257 -11.86 -12.43 7.26
CA GLY A 257 -10.43 -12.79 7.24
C GLY A 257 -10.11 -14.09 8.00
N LEU A 258 -8.96 -14.12 8.69
CA LEU A 258 -8.56 -15.25 9.53
C LEU A 258 -9.32 -15.25 10.86
N SER A 259 -9.65 -16.44 11.37
CA SER A 259 -10.22 -16.56 12.70
C SER A 259 -9.17 -16.26 13.78
N GLY A 260 -9.63 -15.87 14.97
CA GLY A 260 -8.73 -15.71 16.13
C GLY A 260 -7.99 -17.00 16.47
N MET A 261 -8.61 -18.17 16.29
CA MET A 261 -8.00 -19.47 16.57
C MET A 261 -6.83 -19.79 15.64
N ASP A 262 -6.87 -19.29 14.40
CA ASP A 262 -5.80 -19.56 13.44
C ASP A 262 -4.51 -18.75 13.73
N ILE A 263 -4.63 -17.58 14.37
CA ILE A 263 -3.53 -16.60 14.43
C ILE A 263 -3.12 -16.13 15.83
N LEU A 264 -3.99 -16.23 16.84
CA LEU A 264 -3.61 -15.89 18.21
C LEU A 264 -2.56 -16.88 18.71
N ASP A 265 -1.44 -16.37 19.23
CA ASP A 265 -0.28 -17.16 19.67
C ASP A 265 0.29 -18.10 18.58
N ASN A 266 0.11 -17.73 17.29
CA ASN A 266 0.47 -18.59 16.18
C ASN A 266 1.09 -17.85 14.98
N VAL A 267 1.67 -18.62 14.06
CA VAL A 267 2.13 -18.20 12.73
C VAL A 267 1.60 -19.21 11.72
N VAL A 268 1.03 -18.74 10.61
CA VAL A 268 0.55 -19.62 9.53
C VAL A 268 1.53 -19.56 8.37
N PRO A 269 2.29 -20.63 8.07
CA PRO A 269 3.36 -20.62 7.07
C PRO A 269 2.88 -20.85 5.64
N TYR A 270 1.62 -20.52 5.35
CA TYR A 270 1.03 -20.73 4.03
C TYR A 270 -0.05 -19.69 3.75
N ILE A 271 0.02 -19.07 2.57
CA ILE A 271 -0.97 -18.12 2.08
C ILE A 271 -1.29 -18.46 0.62
N GLY A 272 -2.10 -19.49 0.39
CA GLY A 272 -2.70 -19.78 -0.92
C GLY A 272 -1.73 -19.63 -2.12
N ALA A 273 -2.08 -18.74 -3.04
CA ALA A 273 -1.29 -18.45 -4.25
C ALA A 273 -0.33 -17.24 -4.10
N GLU A 274 0.00 -16.83 -2.88
CA GLU A 274 0.75 -15.59 -2.63
C GLU A 274 2.19 -15.64 -3.17
N GLU A 275 2.88 -16.76 -2.98
CA GLU A 275 4.27 -16.97 -3.42
C GLU A 275 4.38 -16.85 -4.95
N GLY A 276 3.56 -17.61 -5.68
CA GLY A 276 3.54 -17.55 -7.15
C GLY A 276 3.17 -16.17 -7.70
N LYS A 277 2.33 -15.39 -7.01
CA LYS A 277 2.07 -13.98 -7.39
C LYS A 277 3.31 -13.12 -7.19
N MET A 278 3.98 -13.23 -6.05
CA MET A 278 5.21 -12.46 -5.80
C MET A 278 6.28 -12.75 -6.85
N GLU A 279 6.42 -14.01 -7.24
CA GLU A 279 7.40 -14.44 -8.22
C GLU A 279 7.06 -13.93 -9.62
N THR A 280 5.82 -14.10 -10.07
CA THR A 280 5.40 -13.75 -11.44
C THR A 280 5.12 -12.26 -11.65
N GLU A 281 4.42 -11.59 -10.71
CA GLU A 281 4.10 -10.17 -10.84
C GLU A 281 5.37 -9.31 -10.82
N SER A 282 6.40 -9.72 -10.04
CA SER A 282 7.69 -9.01 -10.01
C SER A 282 8.36 -8.92 -11.38
N LEU A 283 8.25 -9.97 -12.20
CA LEU A 283 8.83 -9.97 -13.55
C LEU A 283 8.14 -8.94 -14.43
N LYS A 284 6.81 -8.84 -14.34
CA LYS A 284 6.04 -7.86 -15.11
C LYS A 284 6.30 -6.44 -14.60
N ILE A 285 6.33 -6.22 -13.28
CA ILE A 285 6.55 -4.89 -12.66
C ILE A 285 7.94 -4.34 -13.00
N TYR A 286 8.98 -5.14 -12.84
CA TYR A 286 10.36 -4.72 -13.16
C TYR A 286 10.68 -4.76 -14.64
N GLY A 287 9.85 -5.42 -15.44
CA GLY A 287 9.99 -5.50 -16.88
C GLY A 287 9.77 -4.18 -17.59
N GLU A 288 9.77 -4.24 -18.91
CA GLU A 288 9.53 -3.09 -19.77
C GLU A 288 8.20 -3.24 -20.50
N TYR A 289 7.60 -2.10 -20.86
CA TYR A 289 6.48 -2.07 -21.78
C TYR A 289 6.93 -1.45 -23.11
N GLN A 290 6.71 -2.17 -24.21
CA GLN A 290 7.05 -1.74 -25.56
C GLN A 290 5.78 -1.77 -26.41
N PRO A 291 5.30 -0.65 -26.99
CA PRO A 291 4.02 -0.61 -27.70
C PRO A 291 3.85 -1.65 -28.82
N THR A 292 4.94 -2.08 -29.45
CA THR A 292 4.95 -3.08 -30.54
C THR A 292 5.04 -4.53 -30.05
N ARG A 293 5.57 -4.78 -28.85
CA ARG A 293 5.84 -6.13 -28.31
C ARG A 293 5.00 -6.47 -27.07
N GLY A 294 4.38 -5.48 -26.44
CA GLY A 294 3.70 -5.61 -25.15
C GLY A 294 4.67 -5.57 -23.97
N PHE A 295 4.30 -6.23 -22.88
CA PHE A 295 5.16 -6.36 -21.70
C PHE A 295 6.27 -7.38 -21.94
N VAL A 296 7.52 -6.94 -21.74
CA VAL A 296 8.72 -7.76 -21.75
C VAL A 296 9.10 -8.01 -20.29
N PRO A 297 9.01 -9.26 -19.78
CA PRO A 297 9.33 -9.57 -18.39
C PRO A 297 10.79 -9.27 -18.05
N ALA A 298 11.05 -8.84 -16.81
CA ALA A 298 12.40 -8.68 -16.30
C ALA A 298 13.12 -10.03 -16.19
N GLU A 299 14.40 -10.05 -16.58
CA GLU A 299 15.29 -11.18 -16.39
C GLU A 299 15.82 -11.17 -14.95
N ILE A 300 15.02 -11.66 -14.00
CA ILE A 300 15.37 -11.82 -12.59
C ILE A 300 14.81 -13.15 -12.06
N ASN A 301 15.49 -13.72 -11.06
CA ASN A 301 14.97 -14.86 -10.30
C ASN A 301 14.36 -14.37 -9.00
N VAL A 302 13.14 -14.80 -8.68
CA VAL A 302 12.47 -14.50 -7.41
C VAL A 302 12.04 -15.82 -6.78
N SER A 303 12.36 -15.99 -5.50
CA SER A 303 11.91 -17.11 -4.68
C SER A 303 11.24 -16.56 -3.42
N ALA A 304 9.97 -16.87 -3.23
CA ALA A 304 9.16 -16.35 -2.14
C ALA A 304 8.70 -17.44 -1.16
N MET A 305 8.68 -17.10 0.13
CA MET A 305 8.05 -17.88 1.20
C MET A 305 7.10 -16.96 1.97
N CYS A 306 5.80 -17.27 2.00
CA CYS A 306 4.79 -16.34 2.51
C CYS A 306 4.11 -16.81 3.80
N ASN A 307 4.22 -16.03 4.87
CA ASN A 307 3.69 -16.39 6.19
C ASN A 307 2.74 -15.33 6.72
N ARG A 308 1.70 -15.75 7.46
CA ARG A 308 0.81 -14.87 8.21
C ARG A 308 1.26 -14.77 9.66
N VAL A 309 1.29 -13.56 10.20
CA VAL A 309 1.62 -13.27 11.61
C VAL A 309 0.52 -12.46 12.28
N HIS A 310 0.46 -12.49 13.61
CA HIS A 310 -0.51 -11.74 14.40
C HIS A 310 -0.17 -10.23 14.48
N VAL A 311 -0.24 -9.57 13.32
CA VAL A 311 -0.06 -8.12 13.15
C VAL A 311 -1.28 -7.59 12.39
N LEU A 312 -1.87 -6.50 12.87
CA LEU A 312 -3.11 -5.97 12.27
C LEU A 312 -2.90 -5.45 10.84
N ASP A 313 -1.93 -4.56 10.65
CA ASP A 313 -1.55 -3.97 9.35
C ASP A 313 -0.03 -3.83 9.28
N GLY A 314 0.50 -3.89 8.06
CA GLY A 314 1.92 -3.77 7.75
C GLY A 314 2.55 -5.12 7.44
N HIS A 315 3.04 -5.31 6.23
CA HIS A 315 3.78 -6.52 5.83
C HIS A 315 5.26 -6.27 6.05
N THR A 316 5.92 -7.19 6.76
CA THR A 316 7.38 -7.19 6.90
C THR A 316 7.98 -8.25 6.00
N GLU A 317 9.10 -7.96 5.37
CA GLU A 317 9.78 -8.90 4.49
C GLU A 317 11.26 -8.94 4.82
N ALA A 318 11.80 -10.15 4.98
CA ALA A 318 13.23 -10.39 5.06
C ALA A 318 13.73 -10.77 3.67
N VAL A 319 14.59 -9.94 3.10
CA VAL A 319 15.01 -10.05 1.70
C VAL A 319 16.52 -10.25 1.63
N SER A 320 16.95 -11.21 0.82
CA SER A 320 18.34 -11.35 0.37
C SER A 320 18.39 -11.16 -1.14
N ILE A 321 19.39 -10.42 -1.63
CA ILE A 321 19.56 -10.13 -3.05
C ILE A 321 20.96 -10.52 -3.54
N LYS A 322 21.00 -10.98 -4.79
CA LYS A 322 22.23 -11.06 -5.60
C LYS A 322 22.27 -9.84 -6.51
N VAL A 323 23.36 -9.08 -6.46
CA VAL A 323 23.53 -7.82 -7.20
C VAL A 323 24.06 -8.14 -8.59
N ARG A 324 23.41 -7.62 -9.63
CA ARG A 324 23.75 -7.91 -11.03
C ARG A 324 25.11 -7.33 -11.41
N ASN A 325 25.31 -6.04 -11.18
CA ASN A 325 26.49 -5.29 -11.59
C ASN A 325 27.52 -5.24 -10.46
N ARG A 326 27.74 -6.37 -9.78
CA ARG A 326 28.61 -6.46 -8.59
C ARG A 326 30.07 -6.07 -8.89
N GLY A 327 30.65 -6.57 -9.98
CA GLY A 327 32.08 -6.40 -10.27
C GLY A 327 32.99 -7.01 -9.19
N ASN A 328 34.09 -6.34 -8.86
CA ASN A 328 35.05 -6.78 -7.83
C ASN A 328 34.72 -6.28 -6.41
N ARG A 329 33.54 -5.66 -6.23
CA ARG A 329 33.17 -5.03 -4.96
C ARG A 329 32.92 -6.09 -3.87
N SER A 330 33.38 -5.79 -2.67
CA SER A 330 33.09 -6.53 -1.45
C SER A 330 31.61 -6.43 -1.08
N LYS A 331 31.12 -7.36 -0.26
CA LYS A 331 29.72 -7.35 0.18
C LYS A 331 29.42 -6.16 1.10
N GLU A 332 30.42 -5.72 1.86
CA GLU A 332 30.38 -4.53 2.69
C GLU A 332 30.20 -3.27 1.84
N GLU A 333 30.98 -3.13 0.76
CA GLU A 333 30.83 -2.02 -0.19
C GLU A 333 29.45 -2.03 -0.85
N LEU A 334 28.95 -3.20 -1.28
CA LEU A 334 27.60 -3.33 -1.85
C LEU A 334 26.52 -2.93 -0.85
N ALA A 335 26.62 -3.34 0.42
CA ALA A 335 25.66 -2.95 1.44
C ALA A 335 25.63 -1.42 1.64
N GLN A 336 26.80 -0.77 1.62
CA GLN A 336 26.88 0.69 1.70
C GLN A 336 26.32 1.38 0.45
N MET A 337 26.55 0.83 -0.73
CA MET A 337 25.95 1.32 -1.97
C MET A 337 24.42 1.20 -1.97
N VAL A 338 23.87 0.09 -1.45
CA VAL A 338 22.43 -0.09 -1.29
C VAL A 338 21.84 0.96 -0.35
N ILE A 339 22.49 1.23 0.79
CA ILE A 339 22.06 2.28 1.72
C ILE A 339 22.02 3.64 1.02
N ARG A 340 23.10 4.02 0.32
CA ARG A 340 23.17 5.29 -0.41
C ARG A 340 22.08 5.39 -1.48
N ALA A 341 21.90 4.34 -2.29
CA ALA A 341 20.87 4.30 -3.32
C ALA A 341 19.47 4.57 -2.73
N ILE A 342 19.14 3.99 -1.58
CA ILE A 342 17.86 4.23 -0.90
C ILE A 342 17.75 5.67 -0.38
N GLN A 343 18.81 6.20 0.25
CA GLN A 343 18.81 7.56 0.81
C GLN A 343 18.69 8.66 -0.27
N GLU A 344 19.29 8.41 -1.42
CA GLU A 344 19.32 9.33 -2.56
C GLU A 344 18.07 9.19 -3.45
N TYR A 345 17.27 8.14 -3.28
CA TYR A 345 16.07 7.92 -4.08
C TYR A 345 15.03 9.03 -3.85
N PRO A 346 14.62 9.77 -4.89
CA PRO A 346 13.62 10.83 -4.76
C PRO A 346 12.22 10.24 -4.55
N SER A 347 11.24 11.05 -4.11
CA SER A 347 9.86 10.64 -4.32
C SER A 347 9.53 10.81 -5.79
N THR A 348 9.46 9.70 -6.52
CA THR A 348 9.00 9.68 -7.90
C THR A 348 7.51 10.06 -7.95
N SER A 349 6.71 9.56 -7.00
CA SER A 349 5.27 9.90 -6.95
C SER A 349 5.05 11.40 -6.80
N ARG A 350 5.68 12.05 -5.82
CA ARG A 350 5.47 13.48 -5.56
C ARG A 350 6.35 14.40 -6.41
N ASP A 351 7.66 14.18 -6.40
CA ASP A 351 8.61 15.16 -6.94
C ASP A 351 8.77 15.04 -8.47
N VAL A 352 8.54 13.85 -9.06
CA VAL A 352 8.60 13.64 -10.51
C VAL A 352 7.23 13.81 -11.17
N PHE A 353 6.20 13.16 -10.61
CA PHE A 353 4.86 13.15 -11.23
C PHE A 353 3.87 14.14 -10.62
N GLY A 354 4.18 14.76 -9.47
CA GLY A 354 3.28 15.72 -8.82
C GLY A 354 2.02 15.09 -8.22
N LEU A 355 2.02 13.79 -7.93
CA LEU A 355 0.84 13.07 -7.46
C LEU A 355 0.43 13.56 -6.05
N PRO A 356 -0.81 14.05 -5.84
CA PRO A 356 -1.25 14.62 -4.56
C PRO A 356 -1.14 13.67 -3.37
N SER A 357 -1.42 12.39 -3.59
CA SER A 357 -1.30 11.35 -2.56
C SER A 357 0.17 10.95 -2.29
N GLY A 358 1.09 11.32 -3.18
CA GLY A 358 2.52 11.02 -3.09
C GLY A 358 3.14 11.39 -1.74
N PRO A 359 3.96 10.50 -1.14
CA PRO A 359 4.67 10.82 0.09
C PRO A 359 5.87 11.73 -0.18
N GLU A 360 6.54 12.22 0.87
CA GLU A 360 7.80 12.94 0.71
C GLU A 360 8.94 12.05 0.21
N ARG A 361 8.88 10.75 0.52
CA ARG A 361 9.80 9.72 0.04
C ARG A 361 9.00 8.45 -0.20
N ASP A 362 9.14 7.83 -1.38
CA ASP A 362 8.47 6.55 -1.65
C ASP A 362 9.12 5.41 -0.86
N VAL A 363 10.42 5.52 -0.61
CA VAL A 363 11.21 4.58 0.21
C VAL A 363 12.13 5.35 1.15
N VAL A 364 12.26 4.85 2.38
CA VAL A 364 13.14 5.44 3.41
C VAL A 364 14.03 4.36 4.01
N TYR A 365 15.30 4.68 4.24
CA TYR A 365 16.19 3.84 5.03
C TYR A 365 16.16 4.24 6.51
N ASN A 366 15.88 3.27 7.39
CA ASN A 366 15.98 3.43 8.83
C ASN A 366 17.25 2.74 9.35
N GLN A 367 18.14 3.53 9.95
CA GLN A 367 19.45 3.09 10.43
C GLN A 367 19.39 2.31 11.75
N ALA A 368 18.29 2.43 12.51
CA ALA A 368 18.19 1.77 13.80
C ALA A 368 18.22 0.23 13.63
N PRO A 369 18.97 -0.49 14.48
CA PRO A 369 19.27 -1.91 14.29
C PRO A 369 18.07 -2.84 14.45
N ASP A 370 16.96 -2.34 15.00
CA ASP A 370 15.70 -3.06 15.25
C ASP A 370 14.55 -2.56 14.37
N ARG A 371 14.85 -1.86 13.26
CA ARG A 371 13.86 -1.31 12.32
C ARG A 371 13.98 -1.95 10.94
N PRO A 372 12.86 -2.09 10.18
CA PRO A 372 11.52 -1.59 10.51
C PRO A 372 10.71 -2.53 11.43
N GLN A 373 9.66 -1.99 12.06
CA GLN A 373 8.65 -2.70 12.82
C GLN A 373 7.26 -2.25 12.36
N PRO A 374 6.32 -3.16 12.03
CA PRO A 374 5.00 -2.79 11.48
C PRO A 374 4.28 -1.70 12.26
N ARG A 375 4.16 -1.86 13.58
CA ARG A 375 3.46 -0.89 14.45
C ARG A 375 4.06 0.51 14.40
N LEU A 376 5.37 0.64 14.21
CA LEU A 376 6.10 1.91 14.30
C LEU A 376 6.30 2.56 12.92
N ASP A 377 6.41 1.77 11.86
CA ASP A 377 6.83 2.25 10.54
C ASP A 377 5.71 2.25 9.49
N ARG A 378 4.66 1.42 9.64
CA ARG A 378 3.63 1.25 8.59
C ARG A 378 2.92 2.55 8.19
N ASN A 379 2.90 3.56 9.05
CA ASN A 379 2.21 4.83 8.79
C ASN A 379 3.13 5.95 8.26
N LEU A 380 4.43 5.67 8.04
CA LEU A 380 5.33 6.65 7.42
C LEU A 380 4.81 7.06 6.04
N GLY A 381 4.94 8.35 5.72
CA GLY A 381 4.34 8.92 4.51
C GLY A 381 2.82 8.72 4.41
N ARG A 382 2.11 8.65 5.54
CA ARG A 382 0.68 8.30 5.64
C ARG A 382 0.37 6.87 5.13
N GLY A 383 1.35 5.98 5.20
CA GLY A 383 1.25 4.60 4.70
C GLY A 383 1.58 4.42 3.22
N PHE A 384 2.03 5.49 2.54
CA PHE A 384 2.54 5.43 1.16
C PHE A 384 4.04 5.14 1.06
N THR A 385 4.79 5.30 2.16
CA THR A 385 6.24 5.05 2.19
C THR A 385 6.55 3.62 2.61
N VAL A 386 7.44 2.94 1.87
CA VAL A 386 8.06 1.68 2.30
C VAL A 386 9.31 1.99 3.12
N THR A 387 9.44 1.36 4.28
CA THR A 387 10.62 1.51 5.14
C THR A 387 11.56 0.34 4.93
N VAL A 388 12.82 0.60 4.63
CA VAL A 388 13.90 -0.39 4.55
C VAL A 388 14.83 -0.20 5.73
N GLY A 389 15.33 -1.30 6.31
CA GLY A 389 16.29 -1.28 7.39
C GLY A 389 17.18 -2.52 7.33
N ARG A 390 18.05 -2.69 8.32
CA ARG A 390 18.89 -3.89 8.46
C ARG A 390 19.78 -4.24 7.25
N VAL A 391 20.08 -3.29 6.36
CA VAL A 391 20.93 -3.52 5.19
C VAL A 391 22.33 -3.93 5.62
N ARG A 392 22.79 -5.12 5.19
CA ARG A 392 24.09 -5.70 5.58
C ARG A 392 24.53 -6.80 4.61
N PRO A 393 25.80 -7.23 4.65
CA PRO A 393 26.29 -8.39 3.88
C PRO A 393 25.44 -9.65 4.11
N CYS A 394 25.22 -10.42 3.03
CA CYS A 394 24.62 -11.75 3.08
C CYS A 394 25.69 -12.83 2.90
N ASN A 395 25.66 -13.88 3.72
CA ASN A 395 26.64 -14.96 3.62
C ASN A 395 26.35 -15.90 2.45
N VAL A 396 25.11 -15.95 1.97
CA VAL A 396 24.67 -16.82 0.85
C VAL A 396 24.68 -16.04 -0.47
N LEU A 397 24.00 -14.89 -0.50
CA LEU A 397 23.98 -13.98 -1.66
C LEU A 397 24.95 -12.80 -1.42
N ASP A 398 24.60 -11.58 -1.83
CA ASP A 398 25.46 -10.41 -1.66
C ASP A 398 25.00 -9.51 -0.51
N VAL A 399 23.74 -9.08 -0.52
CA VAL A 399 23.17 -8.15 0.48
C VAL A 399 21.86 -8.70 1.04
N LYS A 400 21.58 -8.47 2.33
CA LYS A 400 20.28 -8.75 2.94
C LYS A 400 19.77 -7.56 3.73
N LEU A 401 18.45 -7.40 3.75
CA LEU A 401 17.74 -6.28 4.35
C LEU A 401 16.39 -6.73 4.90
N ALA A 402 15.73 -5.84 5.65
CA ALA A 402 14.33 -5.99 6.02
C ALA A 402 13.55 -4.79 5.47
N LEU A 403 12.32 -5.00 5.05
CA LEU A 403 11.43 -3.91 4.64
C LEU A 403 10.04 -4.05 5.25
N CYS A 404 9.32 -2.93 5.34
CA CYS A 404 7.94 -2.88 5.83
C CYS A 404 7.11 -1.91 4.99
N GLY A 405 5.95 -2.37 4.51
CA GLY A 405 4.98 -1.56 3.75
C GLY A 405 3.55 -1.72 4.27
N HIS A 406 2.74 -0.68 4.15
CA HIS A 406 1.33 -0.75 4.55
C HIS A 406 0.50 -1.48 3.49
N ASN A 407 0.07 -2.70 3.79
CA ASN A 407 -0.57 -3.60 2.83
C ASN A 407 -1.92 -3.10 2.28
N THR A 408 -2.73 -2.40 3.08
CA THR A 408 -4.01 -1.85 2.57
C THR A 408 -3.90 -0.43 1.99
N ILE A 409 -2.83 0.31 2.26
CA ILE A 409 -2.63 1.67 1.73
C ILE A 409 -1.78 1.57 0.46
N VAL A 410 -0.45 1.64 0.53
CA VAL A 410 0.39 1.53 -0.67
C VAL A 410 0.18 0.19 -1.40
N GLY A 411 0.03 -0.89 -0.64
CA GLY A 411 -0.18 -2.24 -1.19
C GLY A 411 -1.59 -2.52 -1.72
N ALA A 412 -2.55 -1.59 -1.56
CA ALA A 412 -3.90 -1.76 -2.09
C ALA A 412 -4.55 -0.43 -2.52
N ALA A 413 -5.42 0.14 -1.70
CA ALA A 413 -6.28 1.27 -2.08
C ALA A 413 -5.49 2.53 -2.43
N GLY A 414 -4.48 2.86 -1.62
CA GLY A 414 -3.57 3.98 -1.88
C GLY A 414 -2.78 3.82 -3.17
N GLY A 415 -2.25 2.62 -3.44
CA GLY A 415 -1.56 2.35 -4.71
C GLY A 415 -2.46 2.57 -5.93
N SER A 416 -3.72 2.13 -5.86
CA SER A 416 -4.71 2.38 -6.91
C SER A 416 -5.07 3.86 -7.06
N ILE A 417 -5.10 4.63 -5.97
CA ILE A 417 -5.27 6.09 -6.02
C ILE A 417 -4.08 6.74 -6.73
N LEU A 418 -2.84 6.37 -6.41
CA LEU A 418 -1.65 6.86 -7.12
C LEU A 418 -1.69 6.52 -8.62
N ASN A 419 -2.20 5.34 -8.98
CA ASN A 419 -2.39 4.94 -10.38
C ASN A 419 -3.39 5.84 -11.10
N ALA A 420 -4.51 6.17 -10.45
CA ALA A 420 -5.52 7.08 -10.99
C ALA A 420 -4.97 8.51 -11.14
N GLU A 421 -4.25 9.01 -10.14
CA GLU A 421 -3.58 10.31 -10.21
C GLU A 421 -2.59 10.36 -11.38
N LEU A 422 -1.80 9.31 -11.58
CA LEU A 422 -0.87 9.22 -12.71
C LEU A 422 -1.62 9.21 -14.06
N ALA A 423 -2.74 8.50 -14.17
CA ALA A 423 -3.55 8.49 -15.38
C ALA A 423 -4.14 9.88 -15.72
N VAL A 424 -4.53 10.66 -14.71
CA VAL A 424 -4.95 12.06 -14.86
C VAL A 424 -3.79 12.91 -15.38
N VAL A 425 -2.61 12.82 -14.75
CA VAL A 425 -1.40 13.54 -15.20
C VAL A 425 -1.03 13.18 -16.64
N LYS A 426 -1.23 11.93 -17.04
CA LYS A 426 -0.98 11.41 -18.40
C LYS A 426 -2.11 11.71 -19.40
N LYS A 427 -3.18 12.40 -18.98
CA LYS A 427 -4.34 12.76 -19.79
C LYS A 427 -4.99 11.55 -20.47
N LEU A 428 -5.08 10.43 -19.74
CA LEU A 428 -5.75 9.21 -20.20
C LEU A 428 -7.24 9.18 -19.83
N ILE A 429 -7.66 10.09 -18.95
CA ILE A 429 -9.04 10.23 -18.48
C ILE A 429 -9.56 11.55 -19.04
N ALA A 430 -10.70 11.52 -19.74
CA ALA A 430 -11.32 12.73 -20.25
C ALA A 430 -11.72 13.66 -19.07
N SER A 431 -11.24 14.91 -19.09
CA SER A 431 -11.53 15.88 -18.04
C SER A 431 -12.97 16.39 -18.11
N VAL A 432 -13.55 16.69 -16.95
CA VAL A 432 -14.75 17.53 -16.85
C VAL A 432 -14.30 18.97 -17.16
N GLY A 433 -14.91 19.61 -18.15
CA GLY A 433 -14.73 21.06 -18.39
C GLY A 433 -13.71 21.51 -19.44
N VAL A 434 -13.12 20.63 -20.26
CA VAL A 434 -12.47 21.08 -21.51
C VAL A 434 -13.54 21.11 -22.58
N GLY A 435 -14.19 22.27 -22.73
CA GLY A 435 -15.00 22.55 -23.91
C GLY A 435 -14.19 22.22 -25.16
N ALA A 436 -14.82 21.50 -26.08
CA ALA A 436 -14.27 21.25 -27.40
C ALA A 436 -13.96 22.60 -28.06
N THR A 437 -12.71 23.06 -27.99
CA THR A 437 -12.22 24.04 -28.95
C THR A 437 -11.95 23.28 -30.23
N GLU A 438 -12.88 23.42 -31.15
CA GLU A 438 -12.83 23.11 -32.58
C GLU A 438 -11.40 23.14 -33.13
N HIS A 439 -10.76 21.99 -33.32
CA HIS A 439 -9.64 21.82 -34.24
C HIS A 439 -9.85 20.49 -34.96
N GLY A 440 -10.79 20.48 -35.91
CA GLY A 440 -11.17 19.27 -36.63
C GLY A 440 -12.12 19.51 -37.80
N ALA A 441 -12.05 20.66 -38.45
CA ALA A 441 -12.79 20.92 -39.68
C ALA A 441 -11.92 21.75 -40.64
N ALA A 442 -11.01 21.08 -41.36
CA ALA A 442 -10.59 21.41 -42.72
C ALA A 442 -9.32 20.63 -43.08
N VAL A 443 -9.46 19.43 -43.64
CA VAL A 443 -8.77 19.01 -44.87
C VAL A 443 -9.61 17.89 -45.51
N ARG A 444 -10.56 18.27 -46.37
CA ARG A 444 -11.04 17.46 -47.49
C ARG A 444 -11.01 18.35 -48.72
N ARG A 445 -9.96 18.23 -49.51
CA ARG A 445 -9.97 18.29 -50.98
C ARG A 445 -8.79 17.46 -51.48
#